data_AF-A0A3N4PLY1-F1
#
_entry.id   AF-A0A3N4PLY1-F1
#
_cell.length_a   1.000
_cell.length_b   1.000
_cell.length_c   1.000
_cell.angle_alpha   90.00
_cell.angle_beta   90.00
_cell.angle_gamma   90.00
#
_symmetry.space_group_name_H-M   'P 1'
#
loop_
_entity.id
_entity.type
_entity.pdbx_description
1 polymer ?
#
loop_
_entity_poly.entity_id
_entity_poly.type
_entity_poly.pdbx_seq_one_letter_code
_entity_poly.pdbx_strand_id
1 'polypeptide(L)'
;MEKHTIREAYKRYWLENGKRPVSVFALCKILDIPESEFYESYSAMEGVETDIWLDIFQRTVDQLKDDPTYQQYSAQEKLLAFYFLWVQKLKDDRSYILQQHQRSQLPGGQLRQLSSFKKAFYDYAASLIKEGYLTTEIKERKYISDQYVHGFWMQALFVLKYWIEDKSLNFEMTDAAIEKAVHLSFQLIQSNTLDSLLDFGKFILTRK
;
A
#
# COMPACT_ATOMS: atom_id res chain seq x y z
N MET A 1 -2.89 17.39 -20.48
CA MET A 1 -1.80 16.38 -20.31
C MET A 1 -2.29 15.13 -19.58
N GLU A 2 -1.78 13.93 -19.88
CA GLU A 2 -2.10 12.73 -19.09
C GLU A 2 -1.38 12.74 -17.73
N LYS A 3 -2.09 12.34 -16.66
CA LYS A 3 -1.54 12.22 -15.29
C LYS A 3 -0.23 11.42 -15.23
N HIS A 4 -0.12 10.37 -16.04
CA HIS A 4 1.09 9.56 -16.17
C HIS A 4 2.34 10.43 -16.47
N THR A 5 2.27 11.32 -17.45
CA THR A 5 3.40 12.18 -17.84
C THR A 5 3.84 13.10 -16.71
N ILE A 6 2.90 13.67 -15.95
CA ILE A 6 3.19 14.52 -14.80
C ILE A 6 3.90 13.72 -13.70
N ARG A 7 3.43 12.50 -13.40
CA ARG A 7 4.06 11.61 -12.41
C ARG A 7 5.48 11.21 -12.82
N GLU A 8 5.70 10.83 -14.07
CA GLU A 8 7.03 10.46 -14.56
C GLU A 8 8.01 11.64 -14.50
N ALA A 9 7.60 12.83 -14.91
CA ALA A 9 8.44 14.02 -14.80
C ALA A 9 8.77 14.36 -13.34
N TYR A 10 7.80 14.22 -12.43
CA TYR A 10 8.00 14.42 -11.01
C TYR A 10 9.00 13.40 -10.42
N LYS A 11 8.84 12.11 -10.72
CA LYS A 11 9.76 11.04 -10.29
C LYS A 11 11.18 11.27 -10.83
N ARG A 12 11.30 11.58 -12.13
CA ARG A 12 12.60 11.90 -12.76
C ARG A 12 13.29 13.09 -12.10
N TYR A 13 12.55 14.17 -11.85
CA TYR A 13 13.12 15.34 -11.17
C TYR A 13 13.66 14.97 -9.78
N TRP A 14 12.90 14.18 -9.01
CA TRP A 14 13.38 13.64 -7.74
C TRP A 14 14.69 12.87 -7.92
N LEU A 15 14.73 11.90 -8.82
CA LEU A 15 15.91 11.07 -9.05
C LEU A 15 17.16 11.91 -9.36
N GLU A 16 17.01 12.94 -10.20
CA GLU A 16 18.11 13.80 -10.64
C GLU A 16 18.54 14.85 -9.60
N ASN A 17 17.62 15.37 -8.78
CA ASN A 17 17.87 16.50 -7.87
C ASN A 17 17.85 16.10 -6.38
N GLY A 18 17.36 14.90 -6.10
CA GLY A 18 17.08 14.36 -4.78
C GLY A 18 15.99 15.09 -3.99
N LYS A 19 15.26 16.02 -4.58
CA LYS A 19 14.20 16.76 -3.88
C LYS A 19 13.04 17.02 -4.83
N ARG A 20 11.85 17.23 -4.27
CA ARG A 20 10.70 17.65 -5.08
C ARG A 20 10.97 18.98 -5.77
N PRO A 21 10.35 19.24 -6.95
CA PRO A 21 10.40 20.56 -7.56
C PRO A 21 9.94 21.63 -6.57
N VAL A 22 10.55 22.81 -6.62
CA VAL A 22 10.30 23.87 -5.62
C VAL A 22 8.90 24.48 -5.72
N SER A 23 8.23 24.31 -6.85
CA SER A 23 6.90 24.83 -7.13
C SER A 23 6.25 24.08 -8.30
N VAL A 24 4.92 24.20 -8.42
CA VAL A 24 4.18 23.71 -9.61
C VAL A 24 4.74 24.34 -10.88
N PHE A 25 5.03 25.66 -10.86
CA PHE A 25 5.72 26.36 -11.94
C PHE A 25 7.01 25.66 -12.39
N ALA A 26 7.88 25.26 -11.44
CA ALA A 26 9.15 24.61 -11.78
C ALA A 26 8.94 23.25 -12.47
N LEU A 27 7.95 22.47 -12.04
CA LEU A 27 7.59 21.22 -12.68
C LEU A 27 6.99 21.45 -14.08
N CYS A 28 6.10 22.42 -14.23
CA CYS A 28 5.48 22.76 -15.51
C CYS A 28 6.52 23.25 -16.53
N LYS A 29 7.53 24.00 -16.09
CA LYS A 29 8.66 24.42 -16.94
C LYS A 29 9.50 23.24 -17.45
N ILE A 30 9.63 22.17 -16.67
CA ILE A 30 10.32 20.93 -17.10
C ILE A 30 9.48 20.17 -18.13
N LEU A 31 8.16 20.22 -17.99
CA LEU A 31 7.19 19.59 -18.87
C LEU A 31 6.87 20.39 -20.13
N ASP A 32 7.31 21.66 -20.20
CA ASP A 32 6.96 22.63 -21.23
C ASP A 32 5.44 22.83 -21.39
N ILE A 33 4.74 22.98 -20.27
CA ILE A 33 3.29 23.21 -20.22
C ILE A 33 2.92 24.47 -19.40
N PRO A 34 1.78 25.11 -19.67
CA PRO A 34 1.23 26.13 -18.77
C PRO A 34 0.73 25.49 -17.46
N GLU A 35 0.79 26.24 -16.35
CA GLU A 35 0.30 25.76 -15.05
C GLU A 35 -1.19 25.39 -15.05
N SER A 36 -2.00 26.03 -15.92
CA SER A 36 -3.42 25.70 -16.08
C SER A 36 -3.65 24.22 -16.42
N GLU A 37 -2.81 23.64 -17.28
CA GLU A 37 -2.91 22.22 -17.64
C GLU A 37 -2.54 21.30 -16.47
N PHE A 38 -1.63 21.71 -15.60
CA PHE A 38 -1.36 20.97 -14.36
C PHE A 38 -2.59 20.97 -13.46
N TYR A 39 -3.25 22.13 -13.32
CA TYR A 39 -4.42 22.30 -12.47
C TYR A 39 -5.69 21.60 -12.97
N GLU A 40 -5.74 21.21 -14.24
CA GLU A 40 -6.77 20.28 -14.77
C GLU A 40 -6.62 18.87 -14.18
N SER A 41 -5.41 18.47 -13.76
CA SER A 41 -5.10 17.13 -13.24
C SER A 41 -4.94 17.09 -11.71
N TYR A 42 -4.30 18.11 -11.12
CA TYR A 42 -3.95 18.17 -9.70
C TYR A 42 -4.09 19.58 -9.15
N SER A 43 -4.68 19.74 -7.96
CA SER A 43 -4.81 21.05 -7.31
C SER A 43 -3.52 21.53 -6.62
N ALA A 44 -2.57 20.61 -6.36
CA ALA A 44 -1.31 20.88 -5.67
C ALA A 44 -0.28 19.77 -5.95
N MET A 45 0.99 20.02 -5.63
CA MET A 45 2.08 19.07 -5.82
C MET A 45 1.93 17.80 -4.98
N GLU A 46 1.34 17.92 -3.79
CA GLU A 46 0.98 16.80 -2.92
C GLU A 46 0.00 15.83 -3.60
N GLY A 47 -0.84 16.34 -4.52
CA GLY A 47 -1.73 15.51 -5.33
C GLY A 47 -0.95 14.50 -6.18
N VAL A 48 0.15 14.95 -6.82
CA VAL A 48 1.04 14.09 -7.61
C VAL A 48 1.67 13.01 -6.73
N GLU A 49 2.16 13.38 -5.54
CA GLU A 49 2.79 12.45 -4.60
C GLU A 49 1.83 11.33 -4.18
N THR A 50 0.58 11.67 -3.83
CA THR A 50 -0.42 10.67 -3.45
C THR A 50 -0.90 9.81 -4.63
N ASP A 51 -0.94 10.38 -5.83
CA ASP A 51 -1.40 9.71 -7.04
C ASP A 51 -0.38 8.69 -7.54
N ILE A 52 0.92 8.90 -7.33
CA ILE A 52 1.96 7.89 -7.62
C ILE A 52 1.70 6.59 -6.83
N TRP A 53 1.42 6.69 -5.53
CA TRP A 53 1.13 5.51 -4.70
C TRP A 53 -0.21 4.86 -5.06
N LEU A 54 -1.23 5.67 -5.35
CA LEU A 54 -2.53 5.19 -5.78
C LEU A 54 -2.43 4.43 -7.10
N ASP A 55 -1.66 4.94 -8.06
CA ASP A 55 -1.46 4.34 -9.37
C ASP A 55 -0.81 2.97 -9.30
N ILE A 56 0.26 2.83 -8.49
CA ILE A 56 0.92 1.54 -8.28
C ILE A 56 -0.11 0.52 -7.77
N PHE A 57 -0.93 0.90 -6.79
CA PHE A 57 -1.99 0.05 -6.27
C PHE A 57 -3.07 -0.29 -7.32
N GLN A 58 -3.56 0.68 -8.06
CA GLN A 58 -4.58 0.47 -9.09
C GLN A 58 -4.09 -0.46 -10.19
N ARG A 59 -2.89 -0.21 -10.73
CA ARG A 59 -2.25 -1.10 -11.71
C ARG A 59 -2.09 -2.53 -11.19
N THR A 60 -1.81 -2.71 -9.89
CA THR A 60 -1.78 -4.04 -9.27
C THR A 60 -3.16 -4.70 -9.26
N VAL A 61 -4.17 -4.00 -8.74
CA VAL A 61 -5.52 -4.57 -8.58
C VAL A 61 -6.18 -4.83 -9.94
N ASP A 62 -6.01 -3.92 -10.90
CA ASP A 62 -6.57 -4.05 -12.25
C ASP A 62 -5.97 -5.26 -12.97
N GLN A 63 -4.63 -5.41 -12.92
CA GLN A 63 -3.98 -6.59 -13.50
C GLN A 63 -4.43 -7.91 -12.85
N LEU A 64 -4.67 -7.93 -11.53
CA LEU A 64 -5.19 -9.13 -10.86
C LEU A 64 -6.63 -9.42 -11.28
N LYS A 65 -7.48 -8.40 -11.38
CA LYS A 65 -8.89 -8.58 -11.78
C LYS A 65 -9.03 -9.08 -13.20
N ASP A 66 -8.12 -8.70 -14.09
CA ASP A 66 -8.06 -9.15 -15.48
C ASP A 66 -7.65 -10.62 -15.61
N ASP A 67 -7.06 -11.22 -14.58
CA ASP A 67 -6.74 -12.65 -14.54
C ASP A 67 -7.98 -13.48 -14.11
N PRO A 68 -8.54 -14.34 -14.98
CA PRO A 68 -9.67 -15.18 -14.62
C PRO A 68 -9.38 -16.15 -13.47
N THR A 69 -8.12 -16.54 -13.29
CA THR A 69 -7.68 -17.44 -12.21
C THR A 69 -7.81 -16.75 -10.86
N TYR A 70 -7.49 -15.45 -10.79
CA TYR A 70 -7.60 -14.66 -9.56
C TYR A 70 -9.04 -14.60 -9.03
N GLN A 71 -10.03 -14.65 -9.91
CA GLN A 71 -11.44 -14.65 -9.50
C GLN A 71 -11.83 -15.90 -8.70
N GLN A 72 -11.08 -17.00 -8.87
CA GLN A 72 -11.32 -18.29 -8.20
C GLN A 72 -10.55 -18.42 -6.88
N TYR A 73 -9.63 -17.50 -6.59
CA TYR A 73 -8.81 -17.54 -5.39
C TYR A 73 -9.61 -17.28 -4.12
N SER A 74 -9.17 -17.93 -3.03
CA SER A 74 -9.60 -17.65 -1.68
C SER A 74 -9.24 -16.23 -1.25
N ALA A 75 -9.82 -15.71 -0.16
CA ALA A 75 -9.48 -14.38 0.35
C ALA A 75 -7.99 -14.28 0.73
N GLN A 76 -7.44 -15.36 1.30
CA GLN A 76 -6.01 -15.47 1.61
C GLN A 76 -5.13 -15.45 0.35
N GLU A 77 -5.49 -16.27 -0.65
CA GLU A 77 -4.76 -16.35 -1.92
C GLU A 77 -4.80 -15.02 -2.68
N LYS A 78 -5.94 -14.33 -2.69
CA LYS A 78 -6.07 -12.99 -3.29
C LYS A 78 -5.16 -11.96 -2.61
N LEU A 79 -5.04 -12.01 -1.28
CA LEU A 79 -4.15 -11.11 -0.56
C LEU A 79 -2.66 -11.43 -0.81
N LEU A 80 -2.30 -12.72 -0.89
CA LEU A 80 -0.96 -13.16 -1.28
C LEU A 80 -0.61 -12.65 -2.69
N ALA A 81 -1.47 -12.95 -3.67
CA ALA A 81 -1.29 -12.53 -5.06
C ALA A 81 -1.16 -11.00 -5.18
N PHE A 82 -1.97 -10.26 -4.42
CA PHE A 82 -1.83 -8.81 -4.30
C PHE A 82 -0.45 -8.39 -3.84
N TYR A 83 0.04 -8.90 -2.70
CA TYR A 83 1.34 -8.45 -2.20
C TYR A 83 2.49 -8.81 -3.13
N PHE A 84 2.50 -10.02 -3.71
CA PHE A 84 3.54 -10.41 -4.67
C PHE A 84 3.54 -9.50 -5.90
N LEU A 85 2.37 -9.26 -6.53
CA LEU A 85 2.32 -8.38 -7.68
C LEU A 85 2.60 -6.92 -7.30
N TRP A 86 2.15 -6.47 -6.13
CA TRP A 86 2.39 -5.12 -5.64
C TRP A 86 3.87 -4.84 -5.45
N VAL A 87 4.62 -5.73 -4.77
CA VAL A 87 6.08 -5.54 -4.61
C VAL A 87 6.82 -5.66 -5.93
N GLN A 88 6.31 -6.43 -6.90
CA GLN A 88 6.86 -6.43 -8.26
C GLN A 88 6.65 -5.07 -8.94
N LYS A 89 5.45 -4.48 -8.88
CA LYS A 89 5.19 -3.13 -9.43
C LYS A 89 5.98 -2.03 -8.72
N LEU A 90 6.21 -2.16 -7.40
CA LEU A 90 7.06 -1.24 -6.65
C LEU A 90 8.52 -1.23 -7.15
N LYS A 91 9.02 -2.34 -7.73
CA LYS A 91 10.39 -2.41 -8.27
C LYS A 91 10.62 -1.41 -9.40
N ASP A 92 9.60 -1.15 -10.22
CA ASP A 92 9.66 -0.17 -11.32
C ASP A 92 10.07 1.23 -10.83
N ASP A 93 9.71 1.56 -9.58
CA ASP A 93 9.91 2.87 -8.96
C ASP A 93 10.90 2.85 -7.77
N ARG A 94 11.69 1.77 -7.63
CA ARG A 94 12.50 1.54 -6.42
C ARG A 94 13.47 2.68 -6.10
N SER A 95 14.21 3.17 -7.09
CA SER A 95 15.18 4.25 -6.88
C SER A 95 14.50 5.52 -6.33
N TYR A 96 13.30 5.83 -6.84
CA TYR A 96 12.52 6.99 -6.41
C TYR A 96 12.05 6.79 -4.96
N ILE A 97 11.46 5.63 -4.66
CA ILE A 97 10.95 5.29 -3.31
C ILE A 97 12.08 5.33 -2.29
N LEU A 98 13.24 4.73 -2.58
CA LEU A 98 14.38 4.70 -1.66
C LEU A 98 14.97 6.10 -1.42
N GLN A 99 15.12 6.90 -2.47
CA GLN A 99 15.65 8.26 -2.33
C GLN A 99 14.70 9.16 -1.53
N GLN A 100 13.40 9.02 -1.75
CA GLN A 100 12.38 9.72 -0.98
C GLN A 100 12.37 9.26 0.49
N HIS A 101 12.47 7.96 0.74
CA HIS A 101 12.54 7.39 2.09
C HIS A 101 13.76 7.91 2.87
N GLN A 102 14.94 7.92 2.26
CA GLN A 102 16.17 8.42 2.89
C GLN A 102 16.10 9.91 3.25
N ARG A 103 15.38 10.72 2.46
CA ARG A 103 15.28 12.17 2.64
C ARG A 103 14.07 12.61 3.44
N SER A 104 13.13 11.71 3.74
CA SER A 104 11.99 11.98 4.61
C SER A 104 12.46 12.05 6.06
N GLN A 105 13.08 13.17 6.45
CA GLN A 105 13.56 13.43 7.82
C GLN A 105 12.42 13.64 8.84
N LEU A 106 11.17 13.74 8.39
CA LEU A 106 10.02 14.00 9.24
C LEU A 106 9.22 12.71 9.50
N PRO A 107 9.05 12.29 10.77
CA PRO A 107 8.09 11.27 11.13
C PRO A 107 6.70 11.63 10.59
N GLY A 108 6.15 10.81 9.70
CA GLY A 108 4.77 10.96 9.20
C GLY A 108 4.60 11.63 7.82
N GLY A 109 5.66 12.15 7.18
CA GLY A 109 5.56 12.66 5.80
C GLY A 109 5.16 11.58 4.79
N GLN A 110 5.81 10.42 4.87
CA GLN A 110 5.51 9.24 4.06
C GLN A 110 4.06 8.76 4.25
N LEU A 111 3.52 8.83 5.47
CA LEU A 111 2.13 8.42 5.75
C LEU A 111 1.10 9.31 5.06
N ARG A 112 1.40 10.60 4.83
CA ARG A 112 0.49 11.51 4.11
C ARG A 112 0.40 11.17 2.63
N GLN A 113 1.51 10.78 2.02
CA GLN A 113 1.55 10.40 0.62
C GLN A 113 0.80 9.08 0.34
N LEU A 114 0.75 8.20 1.35
CA LEU A 114 -0.01 6.96 1.25
C LEU A 114 -1.53 7.16 1.43
N SER A 115 -2.04 8.38 1.63
CA SER A 115 -3.45 8.61 1.98
C SER A 115 -4.45 8.11 0.94
N SER A 116 -4.24 8.42 -0.34
CA SER A 116 -5.09 7.96 -1.44
C SER A 116 -5.01 6.44 -1.62
N PHE A 117 -3.80 5.87 -1.56
CA PHE A 117 -3.59 4.43 -1.56
C PHE A 117 -4.30 3.75 -0.38
N LYS A 118 -4.16 4.28 0.84
CA LYS A 118 -4.80 3.75 2.05
C LYS A 118 -6.31 3.65 1.88
N LYS A 119 -6.94 4.71 1.35
CA LYS A 119 -8.39 4.71 1.09
C LYS A 119 -8.77 3.59 0.11
N ALA A 120 -8.09 3.51 -1.03
CA ALA A 120 -8.37 2.49 -2.03
C ALA A 120 -8.08 1.06 -1.54
N PHE A 121 -7.04 0.90 -0.72
CA PHE A 121 -6.71 -0.37 -0.07
C PHE A 121 -7.78 -0.79 0.94
N TYR A 122 -8.41 0.16 1.65
CA TYR A 122 -9.48 -0.16 2.59
C TYR A 122 -10.70 -0.72 1.86
N ASP A 123 -11.05 -0.14 0.71
CA ASP A 123 -12.14 -0.64 -0.12
C ASP A 123 -11.83 -2.05 -0.64
N TYR A 124 -10.59 -2.28 -1.10
CA TYR A 124 -10.11 -3.60 -1.50
C TYR A 124 -10.14 -4.61 -0.35
N ALA A 125 -9.57 -4.28 0.80
CA ALA A 125 -9.54 -5.14 1.97
C ALA A 125 -10.95 -5.45 2.47
N ALA A 126 -11.88 -4.50 2.45
CA ALA A 126 -13.27 -4.72 2.80
C ALA A 126 -13.96 -5.75 1.89
N SER A 127 -13.66 -5.73 0.58
CA SER A 127 -14.16 -6.76 -0.34
C SER A 127 -13.60 -8.16 -0.03
N LEU A 128 -12.29 -8.27 0.21
CA LEU A 128 -11.66 -9.53 0.64
C LEU A 128 -12.23 -10.04 1.96
N ILE A 129 -12.49 -9.15 2.92
CA ILE A 129 -13.05 -9.52 4.22
C ILE A 129 -14.44 -10.12 4.04
N LYS A 130 -15.27 -9.48 3.21
CA LYS A 130 -16.62 -9.96 2.90
C LYS A 130 -16.58 -11.35 2.25
N GLU A 131 -15.68 -11.58 1.30
CA GLU A 131 -15.48 -12.90 0.70
C GLU A 131 -15.00 -13.92 1.73
N GLY A 132 -14.03 -13.55 2.57
CA GLY A 132 -13.49 -14.40 3.63
C GLY A 132 -14.52 -14.83 4.68
N TYR A 133 -15.56 -14.01 4.92
CA TYR A 133 -16.71 -14.41 5.74
C TYR A 133 -17.54 -15.50 5.06
N LEU A 134 -17.79 -15.38 3.76
CA LEU A 134 -18.56 -16.36 2.99
C LEU A 134 -17.83 -17.71 2.88
N THR A 135 -16.50 -17.69 2.79
CA THR A 135 -15.66 -18.90 2.69
C THR A 135 -15.20 -19.44 4.05
N THR A 136 -15.55 -18.79 5.16
CA THR A 136 -15.11 -19.13 6.53
C THR A 136 -13.61 -19.04 6.78
N GLU A 137 -12.86 -18.37 5.88
CA GLU A 137 -11.46 -18.01 6.09
C GLU A 137 -11.30 -16.93 7.16
N ILE A 138 -12.33 -16.09 7.34
CA ILE A 138 -12.36 -15.03 8.34
C ILE A 138 -13.58 -15.23 9.21
N LYS A 139 -13.40 -15.16 10.53
CA LYS A 139 -14.51 -15.28 11.48
C LYS A 139 -15.07 -13.89 11.82
N GLU A 140 -16.38 -13.74 11.66
CA GLU A 140 -17.09 -12.53 12.07
C GLU A 140 -17.12 -12.36 13.60
N ARG A 141 -16.88 -11.12 14.05
CA ARG A 141 -16.81 -10.77 15.47
C ARG A 141 -17.43 -9.39 15.71
N LYS A 142 -18.48 -9.36 16.52
CA LYS A 142 -19.32 -8.18 16.82
C LYS A 142 -18.56 -6.88 17.14
N TYR A 143 -17.34 -6.95 17.69
CA TYR A 143 -16.56 -5.77 18.09
C TYR A 143 -15.17 -5.68 17.42
N ILE A 144 -14.81 -6.63 16.56
CA ILE A 144 -13.47 -6.73 15.96
C ILE A 144 -13.53 -6.69 14.43
N SER A 145 -14.63 -7.11 13.81
CA SER A 145 -14.79 -7.15 12.36
C SER A 145 -14.41 -5.83 11.68
N ASP A 146 -14.87 -4.69 12.22
CA ASP A 146 -14.58 -3.36 11.67
C ASP A 146 -13.09 -2.98 11.74
N GLN A 147 -12.29 -3.70 12.54
CA GLN A 147 -10.87 -3.45 12.72
C GLN A 147 -9.98 -4.25 11.76
N TYR A 148 -10.52 -5.25 11.05
CA TYR A 148 -9.71 -6.08 10.13
C TYR A 148 -9.08 -5.28 9.00
N VAL A 149 -9.79 -4.29 8.44
CA VAL A 149 -9.23 -3.39 7.42
C VAL A 149 -8.00 -2.62 7.93
N HIS A 150 -8.01 -2.22 9.20
CA HIS A 150 -6.85 -1.57 9.83
C HIS A 150 -5.70 -2.55 10.05
N GLY A 151 -6.00 -3.81 10.42
CA GLY A 151 -5.01 -4.88 10.53
C GLY A 151 -4.31 -5.18 9.20
N PHE A 152 -5.07 -5.34 8.12
CA PHE A 152 -4.49 -5.55 6.79
C PHE A 152 -3.71 -4.33 6.30
N TRP A 153 -4.11 -3.11 6.66
CA TRP A 153 -3.31 -1.93 6.37
C TRP A 153 -1.97 -1.91 7.10
N MET A 154 -1.95 -2.30 8.38
CA MET A 154 -0.71 -2.45 9.13
C MET A 154 0.19 -3.52 8.51
N GLN A 155 -0.39 -4.61 7.99
CA GLN A 155 0.35 -5.62 7.25
C GLN A 155 0.92 -5.07 5.94
N ALA A 156 0.18 -4.28 5.17
CA ALA A 156 0.69 -3.63 3.95
C ALA A 156 1.85 -2.68 4.25
N LEU A 157 1.76 -1.90 5.33
CA LEU A 157 2.85 -1.05 5.81
C LEU A 157 4.08 -1.87 6.25
N PHE A 158 3.86 -3.02 6.91
CA PHE A 158 4.93 -3.95 7.26
C PHE A 158 5.64 -4.47 6.01
N VAL A 159 4.88 -4.95 5.00
CA VAL A 159 5.44 -5.46 3.73
C VAL A 159 6.23 -4.35 3.03
N LEU A 160 5.68 -3.14 2.92
CA LEU A 160 6.38 -2.00 2.30
C LEU A 160 7.69 -1.68 3.00
N LYS A 161 7.66 -1.59 4.34
CA LYS A 161 8.86 -1.31 5.13
C LYS A 161 9.91 -2.40 4.92
N TYR A 162 9.49 -3.66 4.99
CA TYR A 162 10.39 -4.80 4.81
C TYR A 162 11.03 -4.77 3.42
N TRP A 163 10.25 -4.53 2.37
CA TRP A 163 10.73 -4.43 0.99
C TRP A 163 11.69 -3.25 0.74
N ILE A 164 11.47 -2.11 1.41
CA ILE A 164 12.39 -0.96 1.37
C ILE A 164 13.75 -1.34 1.98
N GLU A 165 13.75 -2.10 3.07
CA GLU A 165 14.95 -2.48 3.82
C GLU A 165 15.66 -3.73 3.26
N ASP A 166 14.97 -4.53 2.44
CA ASP A 166 15.46 -5.79 1.90
C ASP A 166 16.63 -5.59 0.91
N LYS A 167 17.72 -6.31 1.18
CA LYS A 167 18.96 -6.35 0.39
C LYS A 167 19.28 -7.75 -0.15
N SER A 168 18.38 -8.72 0.06
CA SER A 168 18.51 -10.08 -0.48
C SER A 168 18.41 -10.07 -2.00
N LEU A 169 18.99 -11.10 -2.64
CA LEU A 169 18.91 -11.24 -4.09
C LEU A 169 17.45 -11.44 -4.50
N ASN A 170 17.00 -10.69 -5.52
CA ASN A 170 15.64 -10.73 -6.04
C ASN A 170 14.51 -10.47 -5.02
N PHE A 171 14.84 -9.99 -3.82
CA PHE A 171 13.89 -9.73 -2.72
C PHE A 171 13.25 -10.99 -2.13
N GLU A 172 13.99 -12.11 -2.11
CA GLU A 172 13.53 -13.38 -1.53
C GLU A 172 13.10 -13.27 -0.06
N MET A 173 13.70 -12.36 0.71
CA MET A 173 13.32 -12.13 2.11
C MET A 173 11.99 -11.39 2.22
N THR A 174 11.69 -10.47 1.29
CA THR A 174 10.36 -9.85 1.19
C THR A 174 9.31 -10.88 0.83
N ASP A 175 9.60 -11.77 -0.13
CA ASP A 175 8.68 -12.84 -0.54
C ASP A 175 8.35 -13.74 0.66
N ALA A 176 9.37 -14.18 1.41
CA ALA A 176 9.17 -14.95 2.64
C ALA A 176 8.41 -14.18 3.72
N ALA A 177 8.61 -12.86 3.84
CA ALA A 177 7.89 -12.02 4.79
C ALA A 177 6.40 -11.89 4.43
N ILE A 178 6.07 -11.77 3.14
CA ILE A 178 4.70 -11.74 2.63
C ILE A 178 3.98 -13.04 3.01
N GLU A 179 4.55 -14.20 2.67
CA GLU A 179 3.95 -15.51 2.97
C GLU A 179 3.67 -15.67 4.47
N LYS A 180 4.68 -15.40 5.30
CA LYS A 180 4.57 -15.54 6.75
C LYS A 180 3.54 -14.58 7.34
N ALA A 181 3.55 -13.32 6.91
CA ALA A 181 2.64 -12.31 7.43
C ALA A 181 1.19 -12.62 7.07
N VAL A 182 0.91 -12.99 5.81
CA VAL A 182 -0.44 -13.31 5.37
C VAL A 182 -0.95 -14.56 6.06
N HIS A 183 -0.17 -15.65 6.04
CA HIS A 183 -0.57 -16.89 6.70
C HIS A 183 -0.84 -16.70 8.19
N LEU A 184 0.05 -16.00 8.91
CA LEU A 184 -0.16 -15.70 10.32
C LEU A 184 -1.45 -14.88 10.55
N SER A 185 -1.68 -13.84 9.74
CA SER A 185 -2.88 -13.01 9.89
C SER A 185 -4.17 -13.81 9.70
N PHE A 186 -4.22 -14.68 8.68
CA PHE A 186 -5.38 -15.54 8.43
C PHE A 186 -5.57 -16.59 9.52
N GLN A 187 -4.50 -17.22 10.00
CA GLN A 187 -4.57 -18.13 11.14
C GLN A 187 -5.14 -17.45 12.40
N LEU A 188 -4.72 -16.20 12.68
CA LEU A 188 -5.20 -15.45 13.84
C LEU A 188 -6.68 -15.05 13.71
N ILE A 189 -7.12 -14.56 12.55
CA ILE A 189 -8.50 -14.11 12.34
C ILE A 189 -9.48 -15.26 12.12
N GLN A 190 -9.02 -16.42 11.63
CA GLN A 190 -9.85 -17.62 11.50
C GLN A 190 -10.07 -18.31 12.85
N SER A 191 -9.02 -18.43 13.67
CA SER A 191 -9.06 -19.15 14.95
C SER A 191 -9.56 -18.29 16.11
N ASN A 192 -9.84 -18.90 17.27
CA ASN A 192 -10.14 -18.20 18.52
C ASN A 192 -8.90 -17.58 19.21
N THR A 193 -7.72 -17.70 18.59
CA THR A 193 -6.46 -17.19 19.16
C THR A 193 -6.50 -15.67 19.30
N LEU A 194 -7.05 -14.95 18.31
CA LEU A 194 -7.21 -13.50 18.40
C LEU A 194 -8.11 -13.11 19.58
N ASP A 195 -9.22 -13.83 19.80
CA ASP A 195 -10.11 -13.59 20.93
C ASP A 195 -9.37 -13.76 22.26
N SER A 196 -8.60 -14.85 22.37
CA SER A 196 -7.80 -15.17 23.57
C SER A 196 -6.72 -14.12 23.86
N LEU A 197 -6.04 -13.61 22.82
CA LEU A 197 -5.04 -12.55 22.97
C LEU A 197 -5.66 -11.24 23.46
N LEU A 198 -6.84 -10.88 22.94
CA LEU A 198 -7.55 -9.68 23.35
C LEU A 198 -8.05 -9.78 24.78
N ASP A 199 -8.59 -10.93 25.18
CA ASP A 199 -9.06 -11.15 26.54
C ASP A 199 -7.90 -11.17 27.54
N PHE A 200 -6.76 -11.74 27.18
CA PHE A 200 -5.53 -11.63 27.96
C PHE A 200 -5.08 -10.17 28.10
N GLY A 201 -5.08 -9.39 27.01
CA GLY A 201 -4.76 -7.96 27.03
C GLY A 201 -5.67 -7.16 27.96
N LYS A 202 -6.99 -7.39 27.91
CA LYS A 202 -7.96 -6.79 28.83
C LYS A 202 -7.65 -7.16 30.28
N PHE A 203 -7.34 -8.41 30.57
CA PHE A 203 -7.01 -8.86 31.93
C PHE A 203 -5.79 -8.13 32.51
N ILE A 204 -4.73 -7.92 31.70
CA ILE A 204 -3.54 -7.18 32.13
C ILE A 204 -3.87 -5.71 32.43
N LEU A 205 -4.71 -5.07 31.62
CA LEU A 205 -5.09 -3.66 31.80
C LEU A 205 -6.01 -3.45 33.02
N THR A 206 -6.94 -4.37 33.28
CA THR A 206 -7.88 -4.31 34.42
C THR A 206 -7.20 -4.58 35.78
N ARG A 207 -5.96 -5.08 35.78
CA ARG A 207 -5.15 -5.28 37.00
C ARG A 207 -4.26 -4.09 37.39
N LYS A 208 -4.39 -2.95 36.71
CA LYS A 208 -3.87 -1.65 37.14
C LYS A 208 -5.02 -0.80 37.69
#